data_AF-A0AA88N6R9-F1
#
_entry.id   AF-A0AA88N6R9-F1
#
_cell.length_a   1.000
_cell.length_b   1.000
_cell.length_c   1.000
_cell.angle_alpha   90.00
_cell.angle_beta   90.00
_cell.angle_gamma   90.00
#
_symmetry.space_group_name_H-M   'P 1'
#
loop_
_entity.id
_entity.type
_entity.pdbx_description
1 polymer ?
#
loop_
_entity_poly.entity_id
_entity_poly.type
_entity_poly.pdbx_seq_one_letter_code
_entity_poly.pdbx_strand_id
1 'polypeptide(L)' 'MKIWTSEHIFNHQWETVTKAAMQKYPNPMNTSVIGVDVLNRSVDTEGRLHSTRLLSTEWGSRPWPSL' A
#
# COMPACT_ATOMS: atom_id res chain seq x y z
N MET A 1 -0.27 14.65 16.41
CA MET A 1 -1.67 15.10 16.27
C MET A 1 -2.40 14.05 15.42
N LYS A 2 -3.52 13.49 15.89
CA LYS A 2 -4.29 12.47 15.14
C LYS A 2 -5.50 13.14 14.51
N ILE A 3 -5.48 13.31 13.19
CA ILE A 3 -6.52 14.06 12.46
C ILE A 3 -7.75 13.17 12.17
N TRP A 4 -7.57 11.84 12.07
CA TRP A 4 -8.65 10.89 11.80
C TRP A 4 -8.34 9.48 12.33
N THR A 5 -9.39 8.69 12.62
CA THR A 5 -9.31 7.29 13.03
C THR A 5 -10.47 6.51 12.41
N SER A 6 -10.23 5.30 11.92
CA SER A 6 -11.26 4.35 11.52
C SER A 6 -10.81 2.93 11.82
N GLU A 7 -11.80 2.07 12.06
CA GLU A 7 -11.65 0.64 12.28
C GLU A 7 -12.51 -0.11 11.25
N HIS A 8 -12.00 -1.23 10.74
CA HIS A 8 -12.71 -2.09 9.80
C HIS A 8 -12.36 -3.56 10.07
N ILE A 9 -13.38 -4.42 10.02
CA ILE A 9 -13.23 -5.87 10.22
C ILE A 9 -13.33 -6.56 8.86
N PHE A 10 -12.26 -7.22 8.43
CA PHE A 10 -12.28 -8.11 7.27
C PHE A 10 -12.73 -9.51 7.69
N ASN A 11 -13.73 -10.07 7.01
CA ASN A 11 -14.21 -11.43 7.29
C ASN A 11 -13.33 -12.51 6.64
N HIS A 12 -12.03 -12.48 6.92
CA HIS A 12 -11.03 -13.42 6.40
C HIS A 12 -9.95 -13.68 7.46
N GLN A 13 -9.29 -14.84 7.37
CA GLN A 13 -8.18 -15.19 8.27
C GLN A 13 -7.04 -14.18 8.18
N TRP A 14 -6.33 -13.97 9.29
CA TRP A 14 -5.25 -12.98 9.39
C TRP A 14 -4.16 -13.20 8.34
N GLU A 15 -3.82 -14.45 8.06
CA GLU A 15 -2.83 -14.85 7.05
C GLU A 15 -3.26 -14.40 5.65
N THR A 16 -4.55 -14.47 5.35
CA THR A 16 -5.12 -14.05 4.07
C THR A 16 -5.08 -12.54 3.94
N VAL A 17 -5.52 -11.82 4.97
CA VAL A 17 -5.53 -10.35 5.00
C VAL A 17 -4.10 -9.79 4.90
N THR A 18 -3.16 -10.38 5.64
CA THR A 18 -1.76 -9.93 5.65
C THR A 18 -1.08 -10.18 4.30
N LYS A 19 -1.29 -11.35 3.69
CA LYS A 19 -0.81 -11.63 2.32
C LYS A 19 -1.41 -10.67 1.30
N ALA A 20 -2.73 -10.44 1.37
CA ALA A 20 -3.42 -9.50 0.50
C ALA A 20 -2.91 -8.06 0.68
N ALA A 21 -2.57 -7.64 1.90
CA ALA A 21 -1.99 -6.31 2.14
C ALA A 21 -0.59 -6.17 1.51
N MET A 22 0.23 -7.23 1.56
CA MET A 22 1.54 -7.24 0.91
C MET A 22 1.42 -7.18 -0.62
N GLN A 23 0.43 -7.88 -1.19
CA GLN A 23 0.16 -7.97 -2.63
C GLN A 23 -1.03 -7.11 -3.09
N LYS A 24 -1.32 -6.02 -2.36
CA LYS A 24 -2.52 -5.20 -2.60
C LYS A 24 -2.59 -4.59 -4.00
N TYR A 25 -1.45 -4.41 -4.64
CA TYR A 25 -1.35 -3.82 -5.97
C TYR A 25 -0.66 -4.80 -6.95
N PRO A 26 -1.09 -4.81 -8.22
CA PRO A 26 -2.15 -3.97 -8.80
C PRO A 26 -3.57 -4.39 -8.36
N ASN A 27 -4.50 -3.44 -8.29
CA ASN A 27 -5.91 -3.69 -7.96
C ASN A 27 -6.83 -2.77 -8.80
N PRO A 28 -7.88 -3.31 -9.46
CA PRO A 28 -8.82 -2.51 -10.26
C PRO A 28 -9.50 -1.37 -9.50
N MET A 29 -9.64 -1.44 -8.17
CA MET A 29 -10.26 -0.38 -7.37
C MET A 29 -9.36 0.85 -7.18
N ASN A 30 -8.05 0.71 -7.39
CA ASN A 30 -7.11 1.83 -7.29
C ASN A 30 -6.02 1.65 -8.35
N THR A 31 -6.33 2.17 -9.54
CA THR A 31 -5.46 2.13 -10.72
C THR A 31 -4.36 3.18 -10.70
N SER A 32 -4.41 4.15 -9.78
CA SER A 32 -3.41 5.21 -9.68
C SER A 32 -2.05 4.73 -9.16
N VAL A 33 -1.98 3.58 -8.50
CA VAL A 33 -0.70 2.98 -8.10
C VAL A 33 -0.12 2.22 -9.29
N ILE A 34 0.86 2.83 -9.95
CA ILE A 34 1.47 2.32 -11.18
C ILE A 34 2.67 1.39 -10.94
N GLY A 35 3.30 1.49 -9.76
CA GLY A 35 4.48 0.68 -9.44
C GLY A 35 4.65 0.49 -7.94
N VAL A 36 5.16 -0.68 -7.55
CA VAL A 36 5.50 -0.96 -6.15
C VAL A 36 6.79 -1.76 -6.06
N ASP A 37 7.80 -1.17 -5.45
CA ASP A 37 9.10 -1.81 -5.24
C ASP A 37 9.33 -2.09 -3.75
N VAL A 38 10.04 -3.19 -3.47
CA VAL A 38 10.50 -3.53 -2.11
C VAL A 38 11.97 -3.13 -2.03
N LEU A 39 12.25 -2.06 -1.29
CA LEU A 39 13.62 -1.54 -1.15
C LEU A 39 14.44 -2.36 -0.16
N ASN A 40 13.81 -2.81 0.93
CA ASN A 40 14.45 -3.64 1.95
C ASN A 40 13.40 -4.55 2.62
N ARG A 41 13.82 -5.76 2.98
CA ARG A 41 13.03 -6.71 3.76
C ARG A 41 13.94 -7.52 4.67
N SER A 42 13.66 -7.49 5.96
CA SER A 42 14.40 -8.25 6.97
C SER A 42 13.49 -8.72 8.09
N VAL A 43 13.94 -9.76 8.79
CA VAL A 43 13.32 -10.22 10.04
C VAL A 43 14.25 -9.78 11.17
N ASP A 44 13.70 -9.11 12.18
CA ASP A 44 14.47 -8.71 13.35
C ASP A 44 14.71 -9.88 14.31
N THR A 45 15.47 -9.65 15.38
CA THR A 45 15.77 -10.66 16.41
C THR A 45 14.54 -11.11 17.19
N GLU A 46 13.43 -10.38 17.11
CA GLU A 46 12.15 -10.69 17.75
C GLU A 46 11.20 -11.44 16.79
N GLY A 47 11.64 -11.74 15.56
CA GLY A 47 10.86 -12.47 14.56
C GLY A 47 9.86 -11.61 13.79
N ARG A 48 9.94 -10.27 13.86
CA ARG A 48 9.03 -9.38 13.13
C ARG A 48 9.56 -9.07 11.73
N LEU A 49 8.67 -9.10 10.75
CA LEU A 49 8.99 -8.76 9.36
C LEU A 49 8.93 -7.25 9.15
N HIS A 50 10.08 -6.65 8.85
CA HIS A 50 10.18 -5.25 8.42
C HIS A 50 10.23 -5.21 6.89
N SER A 51 9.46 -4.31 6.28
CA SER A 51 9.47 -4.13 4.82
C SER A 51 9.35 -2.65 4.47
N THR A 52 10.38 -2.12 3.81
CA THR A 52 10.39 -0.77 3.24
C THR A 52 9.99 -0.85 1.78
N ARG A 53 8.93 -0.13 1.40
CA ARG A 53 8.38 -0.17 0.04
C ARG A 53 8.30 1.23 -0.56
N LEU A 54 8.63 1.35 -1.83
CA LEU A 54 8.40 2.54 -2.64
C LEU A 54 7.15 2.32 -3.48
N LEU A 55 6.20 3.25 -3.41
CA LEU A 55 4.98 3.21 -4.22
C LEU A 55 5.00 4.38 -5.19
N SER A 56 4.99 4.07 -6.48
CA SER A 56 4.87 5.04 -7.56
C SER A 56 3.40 5.23 -7.88
N THR A 57 2.94 6.50 -7.85
CA THR A 57 1.55 6.84 -8.13
C THR A 57 1.47 7.85 -9.27
N GLU A 58 0.56 7.59 -10.20
CA GLU A 58 0.18 8.54 -11.23
C GLU A 58 -1.16 9.15 -10.85
N TRP A 59 -1.17 10.47 -10.74
CA TRP A 59 -2.37 11.25 -10.54
C TRP A 59 -2.72 11.83 -11.89
N GLY A 60 -3.95 11.61 -12.36
CA GLY A 60 -4.41 12.18 -13.62
C GLY A 60 -4.12 13.69 -13.61
N SER A 61 -3.19 14.11 -14.46
CA SER A 61 -2.92 15.53 -14.62
C SER A 61 -4.18 16.14 -15.21
N ARG A 62 -4.87 16.99 -14.46
CA ARG A 62 -5.65 18.04 -15.13
C ARG A 62 -4.60 18.80 -15.96
N PRO A 63 -4.76 18.90 -17.29
CA PRO A 63 -3.93 19.81 -18.04
C PRO A 63 -4.05 21.18 -17.37
N TRP A 64 -2.93 21.79 -17.02
CA TRP A 64 -2.94 23.22 -16.76
C TRP A 64 -3.52 23.88 -18.02
N PRO A 65 -4.40 24.89 -17.93
CA PRO A 65 -4.80 25.62 -19.11
C PRO A 65 -3.55 26.31 -19.66
N SER A 66 -2.97 25.75 -20.71
CA SER A 66 -1.99 26.44 -21.55
C SER A 66 -2.75 27.51 -22.31
N LEU A 67 -2.48 28.77 -21.97
CA LEU A 67 -2.85 29.95 -22.78
C LEU A 67 -2.06 29.97 -24.08
#